data_AF-A0A7W1AR33-F1
#
_entry.id   AF-A0A7W1AR33-F1
#
_cell.length_a   1.000
_cell.length_b   1.000
_cell.length_c   1.000
_cell.angle_alpha   90.00
_cell.angle_beta   90.00
_cell.angle_gamma   90.00
#
_symmetry.space_group_name_H-M   'P 1'
#
loop_
_entity.id
_entity.type
_entity.pdbx_description
1 polymer ?
#
loop_
_entity_poly.entity_id
_entity_poly.type
_entity_poly.pdbx_seq_one_letter_code
_entity_poly.pdbx_strand_id
1 'polypeptide(L)' 'EVRVLLLNTDREHSFSAEPGDRIAQLVIVRHETPELVEGADLGATARADAGFGSTGRR' A
#
# COMPACT_ATOMS: atom_id res chain seq x y z
N GLU A 1 -9.91 7.45 -18.43
CA GLU A 1 -10.94 7.31 -17.38
C GLU A 1 -10.27 6.77 -16.12
N VAL A 2 -10.53 7.34 -14.94
CA VAL A 2 -10.09 6.78 -13.66
C VAL A 2 -11.15 5.79 -13.19
N ARG A 3 -10.76 4.57 -12.83
CA ARG A 3 -11.66 3.53 -12.34
C ARG A 3 -11.32 3.19 -10.89
N VAL A 4 -12.34 2.84 -10.11
CA VAL A 4 -12.19 2.43 -8.70
C VAL A 4 -12.41 0.92 -8.63
N LEU A 5 -11.40 0.19 -8.13
CA LEU A 5 -11.53 -1.24 -7.86
C LEU A 5 -12.13 -1.41 -6.46
N LEU A 6 -13.38 -1.85 -6.42
CA LEU A 6 -14.10 -2.11 -5.17
C LEU A 6 -13.96 -3.58 -4.78
N LEU A 7 -13.66 -3.83 -3.51
CA LEU A 7 -13.71 -5.14 -2.90
C LEU A 7 -14.66 -5.06 -1.71
N ASN A 8 -15.78 -5.76 -1.78
CA ASN A 8 -16.62 -5.99 -0.60
C ASN A 8 -16.04 -7.18 0.18
N THR A 9 -15.56 -6.94 1.39
CA THR A 9 -15.02 -7.97 2.29
C THR A 9 -16.06 -8.50 3.29
N ASP A 10 -17.27 -7.94 3.30
CA ASP A 10 -18.39 -8.49 4.07
C ASP A 10 -18.78 -9.86 3.51
N ARG A 11 -18.97 -10.83 4.41
CA ARG A 11 -19.29 -12.22 4.05
C ARG A 11 -20.79 -12.51 4.00
N GLU A 12 -21.60 -11.64 4.59
CA GLU A 12 -23.02 -11.86 4.80
C GLU A 12 -23.86 -10.88 3.98
N HIS A 13 -23.37 -9.65 3.79
CA HIS A 13 -24.12 -8.56 3.17
C HIS A 13 -23.54 -8.15 1.81
N SER A 14 -24.45 -7.89 0.87
CA SER A 14 -24.09 -7.29 -0.42
C SER A 14 -23.88 -5.77 -0.30
N PHE A 15 -23.07 -5.22 -1.20
CA PHE A 15 -22.84 -3.78 -1.33
C PHE A 15 -23.42 -3.29 -2.65
N SER A 16 -24.20 -2.20 -2.60
CA SER A 16 -24.69 -1.46 -3.75
C SER A 16 -24.16 -0.04 -3.72
N ALA A 17 -23.79 0.50 -4.89
CA ALA A 17 -23.43 1.90 -5.05
C ALA A 17 -24.29 2.51 -6.15
N GLU A 18 -24.76 3.72 -5.91
CA GLU A 18 -25.57 4.49 -6.84
C GLU A 18 -24.75 5.62 -7.48
N PRO A 19 -25.14 6.11 -8.66
CA PRO A 19 -24.52 7.28 -9.25
C PRO A 19 -24.52 8.48 -8.29
N GLY A 20 -23.33 9.00 -7.98
CA GLY A 20 -23.13 10.11 -7.05
C GLY A 20 -22.59 9.71 -5.69
N ASP A 21 -22.57 8.41 -5.36
CA ASP A 21 -21.98 7.93 -4.10
C ASP A 21 -20.47 8.20 -4.05
N ARG A 22 -20.00 8.61 -2.86
CA ARG A 22 -18.57 8.74 -2.59
C ARG A 22 -17.99 7.38 -2.24
N ILE A 23 -17.47 6.68 -3.24
CA ILE A 23 -16.99 5.28 -3.13
C ILE A 23 -15.48 5.13 -2.91
N ALA A 24 -14.71 6.23 -2.97
CA ALA A 24 -13.27 6.27 -2.75
C ALA A 24 -12.79 7.70 -2.46
N GLN A 25 -11.51 7.85 -2.16
CA GLN A 25 -10.83 9.14 -2.06
C GLN A 25 -9.56 9.13 -2.92
N LEU A 26 -9.23 10.28 -3.52
CA LEU A 26 -7.98 10.48 -4.24
C LEU A 26 -6.96 11.15 -3.32
N VAL A 27 -5.80 10.52 -3.15
CA VAL A 27 -4.67 11.09 -2.40
C VAL A 27 -3.51 11.31 -3.36
N ILE A 28 -2.99 12.52 -3.41
CA ILE A 28 -1.85 12.89 -4.27
C ILE A 28 -0.62 13.05 -3.39
N VAL A 29 0.43 12.28 -3.68
CA VAL A 29 1.71 12.32 -2.98
C VAL A 29 2.85 12.51 -3.97
N ARG A 30 3.96 13.08 -3.49
CA ARG A 30 5.21 13.06 -4.24
C ARG A 30 5.74 11.62 -4.32
N HIS A 31 6.15 11.21 -5.51
CA HIS A 31 6.90 9.98 -5.71
C HIS A 31 8.27 10.34 -6.30
N GLU A 32 9.26 9.50 -6.02
CA GLU A 32 10.60 9.64 -6.57
C GLU A 32 10.83 8.56 -7.64
N THR A 33 11.65 8.89 -8.64
CA THR A 33 12.02 7.97 -9.73
C THR A 33 13.54 7.83 -9.80
N PRO A 34 14.16 7.17 -8.80
CA PRO A 34 15.61 6.99 -8.79
C PRO A 34 16.04 6.02 -9.88
N GLU A 35 17.24 6.24 -10.42
CA GLU A 35 17.92 5.24 -11.24
C GLU A 35 18.41 4.11 -10.34
N LEU A 36 18.20 2.87 -10.78
CA LEU A 36 18.72 1.70 -10.08
C LEU A 36 20.18 1.50 -10.47
N VAL A 37 21.05 1.41 -9.47
CA VAL A 37 22.49 1.16 -9.65
C VAL A 37 22.82 -0.17 -8.98
N GLU A 38 23.42 -1.08 -9.76
CA GLU A 38 23.90 -2.36 -9.23
C GLU A 38 25.11 -2.12 -8.31
N GLY A 39 25.03 -2.61 -7.08
CA GLY A 39 26.09 -2.52 -6.08
C GLY A 39 26.56 -3.91 -5.66
N ALA A 40 27.84 -4.02 -5.28
CA ALA A 40 28.41 -5.28 -4.81
C ALA A 40 27.89 -5.70 -3.42
N ASP A 41 27.53 -4.73 -2.57
CA ASP A 41 27.00 -4.93 -1.21
C ASP A 41 26.22 -3.68 -0.77
N LEU A 42 25.21 -3.84 0.10
CA LEU A 42 24.36 -2.74 0.60
C LEU A 42 24.82 -2.13 1.93
N GLY A 43 25.83 -2.72 2.59
CA GLY A 43 26.29 -2.38 3.93
C GLY A 43 25.39 -2.95 5.04
N ALA A 44 25.95 -3.04 6.24
CA ALA A 44 25.22 -3.47 7.42
C ALA A 44 24.39 -2.33 8.04
N THR A 45 23.23 -2.65 8.57
CA THR A 45 22.41 -1.73 9.38
C THR A 45 21.92 -2.43 10.64
N ALA A 46 21.57 -1.66 11.69
CA ALA A 46 21.03 -2.23 12.92
C ALA A 46 19.71 -3.00 12.71
N ARG A 47 18.96 -2.67 11.65
CA ARG A 47 17.71 -3.36 11.28
C ARG A 47 17.98 -4.63 10.48
N ALA A 48 18.97 -4.62 9.58
CA ALA A 48 19.29 -5.72 8.67
C ALA A 48 18.03 -6.32 8.03
N ASP A 49 17.91 -7.65 8.01
CA ASP A 49 16.82 -8.38 7.38
C ASP A 49 15.51 -8.41 8.22
N ALA A 50 15.46 -7.66 9.31
CA ALA A 50 14.34 -7.71 10.23
C ALA A 50 13.06 -7.05 9.64
N GLY A 51 12.00 -7.85 9.55
CA GLY A 51 10.66 -7.45 9.09
C GLY A 51 9.54 -8.11 9.90
N PHE A 52 8.30 -8.02 9.41
CA PHE A 52 7.15 -8.79 9.93
C PHE A 52 6.89 -8.67 11.45
N GLY A 53 7.05 -7.47 12.01
CA GLY A 53 6.83 -7.26 13.46
C GLY A 53 8.01 -7.68 14.33
N SER A 54 9.23 -7.69 13.79
CA SER A 54 10.48 -7.97 14.50
C SER A 54 10.74 -7.12 15.75
N THR A 55 10.08 -5.96 15.87
CA THR A 55 10.15 -5.11 17.07
C THR A 55 9.24 -5.58 18.21
N GLY A 56 8.47 -6.66 18.00
CA GLY A 56 7.53 -7.21 18.96
C GLY A 56 6.29 -6.35 19.18
N ARG A 57 5.42 -6.84 20.06
CA ARG A 57 4.30 -6.09 20.65
C ARG A 57 4.54 -6.02 22.17
N ARG A 58 4.04 -4.98 22.83
CA ARG A 58 3.94 -4.94 24.29
C ARG A 58 2.72 -5.70 24.75
#